data_AF-A0A344LV91-F1
#
_entry.id   AF-A0A344LV91-F1
#
_cell.length_a   1.000
_cell.length_b   1.000
_cell.length_c   1.000
_cell.angle_alpha   90.00
_cell.angle_beta   90.00
_cell.angle_gamma   90.00
#
_symmetry.space_group_name_H-M   'P 1'
#
loop_
_entity.id
_entity.type
_entity.pdbx_description
1 polymer ?
#
loop_
_entity_poly.entity_id
_entity_poly.type
_entity_poly.pdbx_seq_one_letter_code
_entity_poly.pdbx_strand_id
1 'polypeptide(L)'
;MKKYILLLTILFTSLSFAQTITSKQEEASPAQYELLKKVNQYYPDITLSKSVTNFYADGNVIDTQQDFDLRGTKFSSYKLGIEPGNKKVVFDYVSTEAGHVYGDVTIFNGNALRTTFNEKTNQIEVSLNGKSVYLKKL
;
A
#
# COMPACT_ATOMS: atom_id res chain seq x y z
N MET A 1 9.50 -9.75 -50.84
CA MET A 1 8.11 -9.61 -50.35
C MET A 1 7.91 -10.22 -48.95
N LYS A 2 8.28 -11.48 -48.69
CA LYS A 2 8.04 -12.15 -47.38
C LYS A 2 8.77 -11.54 -46.17
N LYS A 3 9.95 -10.93 -46.37
CA LYS A 3 10.78 -10.36 -45.28
C LYS A 3 10.21 -9.04 -44.69
N TYR A 4 9.52 -8.24 -45.50
CA TYR A 4 8.94 -6.97 -45.04
C TYR A 4 7.64 -7.17 -44.25
N ILE A 5 6.88 -8.22 -44.59
CA ILE A 5 5.67 -8.60 -43.84
C ILE A 5 6.05 -9.02 -42.41
N LEU A 6 7.09 -9.83 -42.24
CA LEU A 6 7.57 -10.25 -40.91
C LEU A 6 7.98 -9.05 -40.03
N LEU A 7 8.68 -8.07 -40.62
CA LEU A 7 9.08 -6.86 -39.90
C LEU A 7 7.86 -6.02 -39.48
N LEU A 8 6.86 -5.91 -40.35
CA LEU A 8 5.59 -5.24 -40.05
C LEU A 8 4.84 -5.96 -38.93
N THR A 9 4.75 -7.29 -38.98
CA THR A 9 4.08 -8.09 -37.94
C THR A 9 4.75 -7.91 -36.58
N ILE A 10 6.08 -7.84 -36.52
CA ILE A 10 6.82 -7.61 -35.26
C ILE A 10 6.56 -6.19 -34.72
N LEU A 11 6.50 -5.18 -35.59
CA LEU A 11 6.22 -3.79 -35.19
C LEU A 11 4.77 -3.57 -34.73
N PHE A 12 3.79 -4.24 -35.34
CA PHE A 12 2.39 -4.12 -34.93
C PHE A 12 2.04 -4.97 -33.70
N THR A 13 2.72 -6.09 -33.49
CA THR A 13 2.51 -6.91 -32.28
C THR A 13 3.14 -6.30 -31.03
N SER A 14 4.24 -5.56 -31.14
CA SER A 14 4.90 -4.95 -29.96
C SER A 14 4.08 -3.81 -29.33
N LEU A 15 3.25 -3.10 -30.09
CA LEU A 15 2.42 -2.01 -29.58
C LEU A 15 1.11 -2.47 -28.92
N SER A 16 0.69 -3.72 -29.14
CA SER A 16 -0.62 -4.22 -28.68
C SER A 16 -0.64 -4.73 -27.23
N PHE A 17 0.50 -4.71 -26.52
CA PHE A 17 0.63 -5.27 -25.17
C PHE A 17 0.84 -4.22 -24.06
N ALA A 18 0.76 -2.92 -24.36
CA ALA A 18 0.83 -1.88 -23.32
C ALA A 18 -0.53 -1.77 -22.61
N GLN A 19 -0.70 -2.50 -21.51
CA GLN A 19 -1.86 -2.33 -20.62
C GLN A 19 -1.87 -0.88 -20.12
N THR A 20 -2.96 -0.15 -20.37
CA THR A 20 -3.04 1.26 -19.98
C THR A 20 -3.41 1.35 -18.50
N ILE A 21 -2.45 1.79 -17.67
CA ILE A 21 -2.71 2.08 -16.26
C ILE A 21 -3.32 3.47 -16.15
N THR A 22 -4.47 3.57 -15.49
CA THR A 22 -5.10 4.85 -15.17
C THR A 22 -5.19 5.02 -13.65
N SER A 23 -5.17 6.25 -13.14
CA SER A 23 -5.35 6.51 -11.72
C SER A 23 -6.53 7.46 -11.50
N LYS A 24 -7.20 7.30 -10.36
CA LYS A 24 -8.33 8.13 -9.97
C LYS A 24 -8.35 8.34 -8.47
N GLN A 25 -8.47 9.61 -8.06
CA GLN A 25 -8.74 9.96 -6.68
C GLN A 25 -10.25 9.88 -6.41
N GLU A 26 -10.64 9.13 -5.39
CA GLU A 26 -12.03 8.91 -5.01
C GLU A 26 -12.16 8.51 -3.54
N GLU A 27 -13.40 8.41 -3.06
CA GLU A 27 -13.63 7.86 -1.72
C GLU A 27 -13.32 6.36 -1.69
N ALA A 28 -12.79 5.89 -0.56
CA ALA A 28 -12.57 4.48 -0.32
C ALA A 28 -13.86 3.69 -0.55
N SER A 29 -13.77 2.65 -1.40
CA SER A 29 -14.87 1.72 -1.63
C SER A 29 -15.31 1.05 -0.31
N PRO A 30 -16.52 0.48 -0.22
CA PRO A 30 -16.97 -0.18 1.01
C PRO A 30 -16.01 -1.25 1.53
N ALA A 31 -15.37 -2.01 0.63
CA ALA A 31 -14.40 -3.04 1.02
C ALA A 31 -13.09 -2.44 1.56
N GLN A 32 -12.58 -1.36 0.95
CA GLN A 32 -11.43 -0.62 1.45
C GLN A 32 -11.75 0.02 2.81
N TYR A 33 -12.93 0.60 2.95
CA TYR A 33 -13.37 1.22 4.20
C TYR A 33 -13.45 0.22 5.36
N GLU A 34 -14.01 -0.97 5.14
CA GLU A 34 -14.07 -2.02 6.18
C GLU A 34 -12.68 -2.50 6.60
N LEU A 35 -11.74 -2.61 5.66
CA LEU A 35 -10.33 -2.88 5.98
C LEU A 35 -9.75 -1.76 6.86
N LEU A 36 -9.87 -0.51 6.42
CA LEU A 36 -9.32 0.66 7.12
C LEU A 36 -9.89 0.78 8.53
N LYS A 37 -11.20 0.62 8.68
CA LYS A 37 -11.90 0.61 9.98
C LYS A 37 -11.33 -0.47 10.90
N LYS A 38 -11.12 -1.67 10.38
CA LYS A 38 -10.58 -2.78 11.16
C LYS A 38 -9.12 -2.58 11.55
N VAL A 39 -8.30 -2.00 10.67
CA VAL A 39 -6.93 -1.61 10.99
C VAL A 39 -6.94 -0.57 12.11
N ASN A 40 -7.75 0.48 11.99
CA ASN A 40 -7.84 1.54 12.99
C ASN A 40 -8.32 1.04 14.36
N GLN A 41 -9.18 0.02 14.39
CA GLN A 41 -9.64 -0.61 15.63
C GLN A 41 -8.47 -1.18 16.48
N TYR A 42 -7.46 -1.77 15.84
CA TYR A 42 -6.34 -2.41 16.53
C TYR A 42 -5.06 -1.56 16.56
N TYR A 43 -4.90 -0.68 15.58
CA TYR A 43 -3.72 0.16 15.36
C TYR A 43 -4.14 1.61 15.06
N PRO A 44 -4.68 2.33 16.06
CA PRO A 44 -5.15 3.70 15.89
C PRO A 44 -4.01 4.71 15.65
N ASP A 45 -2.75 4.27 15.85
CA ASP A 45 -1.53 5.02 15.56
C ASP A 45 -1.23 5.15 14.07
N ILE A 46 -1.85 4.34 13.21
CA ILE A 46 -1.76 4.47 11.76
C ILE A 46 -2.77 5.52 11.28
N THR A 47 -2.27 6.59 10.66
CA THR A 47 -3.10 7.65 10.08
C THR A 47 -3.78 7.12 8.83
N LEU A 48 -5.10 7.22 8.76
CA LEU A 48 -5.92 6.78 7.62
C LEU A 48 -6.74 7.92 7.04
N SER A 49 -6.98 7.88 5.73
CA SER A 49 -7.83 8.80 4.98
C SER A 49 -9.04 8.07 4.40
N LYS A 50 -10.12 8.82 4.18
CA LYS A 50 -11.27 8.36 3.39
C LYS A 50 -11.06 8.55 1.89
N SER A 51 -10.17 9.45 1.49
CA SER A 51 -9.79 9.66 0.10
C SER A 51 -8.64 8.70 -0.24
N VAL A 52 -8.79 7.99 -1.36
CA VAL A 52 -7.79 7.08 -1.91
C VAL A 52 -7.52 7.42 -3.37
N THR A 53 -6.32 7.10 -3.84
CA THR A 53 -5.95 7.09 -5.25
C THR A 53 -5.89 5.63 -5.70
N ASN A 54 -6.88 5.20 -6.47
CA ASN A 54 -6.93 3.86 -7.04
C ASN A 54 -6.20 3.84 -8.39
N PHE A 55 -5.38 2.82 -8.60
CA PHE A 55 -4.73 2.53 -9.88
C PHE A 55 -5.47 1.38 -10.54
N TYR A 56 -5.85 1.58 -11.79
CA TYR A 56 -6.68 0.68 -12.56
C TYR A 56 -5.92 0.14 -13.77
N ALA A 57 -6.08 -1.16 -14.01
CA ALA A 57 -5.68 -1.80 -15.25
C ALA A 57 -6.83 -2.69 -15.73
N ASP A 58 -7.26 -2.50 -16.97
CA ASP A 58 -8.44 -3.16 -17.56
C ASP A 58 -9.70 -3.05 -16.69
N GLY A 59 -9.90 -1.89 -16.05
CA GLY A 59 -11.05 -1.60 -15.18
C GLY A 59 -10.98 -2.22 -13.78
N ASN A 60 -9.93 -2.97 -13.45
CA ASN A 60 -9.73 -3.55 -12.12
C ASN A 60 -8.72 -2.73 -11.32
N VAL A 61 -8.97 -2.56 -10.01
CA VAL A 61 -8.01 -1.93 -9.10
C VAL A 61 -6.81 -2.87 -8.93
N ILE A 62 -5.63 -2.39 -9.29
CA ILE A 62 -4.35 -3.11 -9.18
C ILE A 62 -3.44 -2.56 -8.08
N ASP A 63 -3.71 -1.36 -7.58
CA ASP A 63 -3.06 -0.76 -6.42
C ASP A 63 -3.94 0.36 -5.86
N THR A 64 -3.72 0.73 -4.62
CA THR A 64 -4.43 1.85 -3.97
C THR A 64 -3.48 2.55 -3.04
N GLN A 65 -3.42 3.87 -3.11
CA GLN A 65 -2.58 4.69 -2.24
C GLN A 65 -3.41 5.77 -1.52
N GLN A 66 -2.93 6.21 -0.36
CA GLN A 66 -3.44 7.37 0.35
C GLN A 66 -2.35 8.42 0.48
N ASP A 67 -2.72 9.63 0.09
CA ASP A 67 -1.90 10.82 0.22
C ASP A 67 -2.33 11.62 1.45
N PHE A 68 -1.36 12.19 2.15
CA PHE A 68 -1.58 12.95 3.38
C PHE A 68 -0.95 14.33 3.25
N ASP A 69 -1.64 15.34 3.77
CA ASP A 69 -1.04 16.67 3.96
C ASP A 69 -0.13 16.64 5.19
N LEU A 70 1.18 16.73 4.94
CA LEU A 70 2.20 16.61 5.98
C LEU A 70 2.60 17.96 6.60
N ARG A 71 2.04 19.08 6.12
CA ARG A 71 2.39 20.42 6.61
C ARG A 71 2.08 20.54 8.10
N GLY A 72 3.07 20.95 8.88
CA GLY A 72 2.96 21.09 10.34
C GLY A 72 2.96 19.77 11.11
N THR A 73 3.19 18.64 10.45
CA THR A 73 3.34 17.33 11.11
C THR A 73 4.82 17.01 11.38
N LYS A 74 5.07 15.94 12.14
CA LYS A 74 6.42 15.41 12.41
C LYS A 74 6.99 14.55 11.27
N PHE A 75 6.20 14.29 10.22
CA PHE A 75 6.55 13.37 9.15
C PHE A 75 7.15 14.14 7.97
N SER A 76 8.29 13.66 7.45
CA SER A 76 8.85 14.12 6.18
C SER A 76 8.30 13.33 4.99
N SER A 77 7.86 12.10 5.23
CA SER A 77 7.09 11.28 4.29
C SER A 77 6.10 10.42 5.07
N TYR A 78 4.94 10.19 4.48
CA TYR A 78 3.96 9.22 4.96
C TYR A 78 3.22 8.66 3.76
N LYS A 79 3.36 7.36 3.53
CA LYS A 79 2.72 6.62 2.45
C LYS A 79 1.92 5.50 3.06
N LEU A 80 0.71 5.33 2.54
CA LEU A 80 -0.13 4.21 2.90
C LEU A 80 -0.71 3.59 1.64
N GLY A 81 -0.52 2.28 1.49
CA GLY A 81 -1.03 1.49 0.39
C GLY A 81 -2.08 0.49 0.87
N ILE A 82 -3.04 0.15 0.02
CA ILE A 82 -3.97 -0.96 0.22
C ILE A 82 -3.72 -1.97 -0.89
N GLU A 83 -3.35 -3.20 -0.51
CA GLU A 83 -3.11 -4.27 -1.48
C GLU A 83 -4.42 -4.66 -2.20
N PRO A 84 -4.35 -5.04 -3.49
CA PRO A 84 -5.47 -5.64 -4.19
C PRO A 84 -6.14 -6.74 -3.37
N GLY A 85 -7.47 -6.72 -3.31
CA GLY A 85 -8.25 -7.66 -2.51
C GLY A 85 -8.54 -7.23 -1.08
N ASN A 86 -8.10 -6.03 -0.65
CA ASN A 86 -8.52 -5.38 0.60
C ASN A 86 -8.23 -6.20 1.87
N LYS A 87 -7.09 -6.88 1.90
CA LYS A 87 -6.65 -7.69 3.06
C LYS A 87 -5.44 -7.14 3.79
N LYS A 88 -4.70 -6.21 3.17
CA LYS A 88 -3.46 -5.68 3.70
C LYS A 88 -3.38 -4.18 3.50
N VAL A 89 -2.94 -3.49 4.55
CA VAL A 89 -2.51 -2.10 4.50
C VAL A 89 -0.99 -2.08 4.65
N VAL A 90 -0.29 -1.42 3.74
CA VAL A 90 1.17 -1.20 3.82
C VAL A 90 1.40 0.23 4.25
N PHE A 91 2.31 0.46 5.19
CA PHE A 91 2.70 1.80 5.62
C PHE A 91 4.20 1.98 5.51
N ASP A 92 4.61 3.19 5.16
CA ASP A 92 6.00 3.62 5.07
C ASP A 92 6.03 5.10 5.44
N TYR A 93 6.77 5.44 6.48
CA TYR A 93 6.91 6.82 6.91
C TYR A 93 8.29 7.13 7.45
N VAL A 94 8.67 8.40 7.32
CA VAL A 94 9.89 8.95 7.90
C VAL A 94 9.52 10.11 8.81
N SER A 95 10.06 10.09 10.03
CA SER A 95 9.90 11.16 11.01
C SER A 95 11.20 11.45 11.76
N THR A 96 11.32 12.65 12.32
CA THR A 96 12.48 13.05 13.14
C THR A 96 12.62 12.18 14.40
N GLU A 97 11.49 11.80 15.00
CA GLU A 97 11.44 11.01 16.23
C GLU A 97 11.78 9.53 16.01
N ALA A 98 11.14 8.89 15.04
CA ALA A 98 11.24 7.44 14.84
C ALA A 98 12.23 7.03 13.74
N GLY A 99 12.73 7.98 12.94
CA GLY A 99 13.47 7.65 11.71
C GLY A 99 12.54 7.07 10.64
N HIS A 100 13.06 6.15 9.84
CA HIS A 100 12.30 5.43 8.82
C HIS A 100 11.66 4.17 9.44
N VAL A 101 10.34 4.06 9.27
CA VAL A 101 9.54 2.94 9.75
C VAL A 101 8.60 2.50 8.64
N TYR A 102 8.61 1.20 8.36
CA TYR A 102 7.77 0.61 7.33
C TYR A 102 7.26 -0.75 7.77
N GLY A 103 6.24 -1.24 7.07
CA GLY A 103 5.65 -2.54 7.36
C GLY A 103 4.24 -2.65 6.82
N ASP A 104 3.49 -3.59 7.38
CA ASP A 104 2.13 -3.87 6.95
C ASP A 104 1.23 -4.32 8.09
N VAL A 105 -0.06 -4.16 7.88
CA VAL A 105 -1.13 -4.75 8.67
C VAL A 105 -1.95 -5.67 7.76
N THR A 106 -1.91 -6.96 8.03
CA THR A 106 -2.67 -7.97 7.31
C THR A 106 -3.85 -8.45 8.17
N ILE A 107 -5.05 -8.48 7.58
CA ILE A 107 -6.23 -9.05 8.22
C ILE A 107 -6.34 -10.54 7.88
N PHE A 108 -6.22 -11.39 8.89
CA PHE A 108 -6.31 -12.83 8.75
C PHE A 108 -7.21 -13.45 9.81
N ASN A 109 -8.23 -14.18 9.36
CA ASN A 109 -9.20 -14.88 10.21
C ASN A 109 -9.74 -14.02 11.37
N GLY A 110 -10.22 -12.83 11.07
CA GLY A 110 -10.76 -11.92 12.09
C GLY A 110 -9.71 -11.06 12.81
N ASN A 111 -8.45 -11.46 12.82
CA ASN A 111 -7.36 -10.78 13.53
C ASN A 111 -6.60 -9.81 12.62
N ALA A 112 -5.94 -8.83 13.22
CA ALA A 112 -5.01 -7.93 12.56
C ALA A 112 -3.59 -8.26 13.00
N LEU A 113 -2.74 -8.63 12.05
CA LEU A 113 -1.33 -8.90 12.26
C LEU A 113 -0.54 -7.73 11.70
N ARG A 114 0.21 -7.02 12.56
CA ARG A 114 1.11 -5.95 12.16
C ARG A 114 2.55 -6.42 12.21
N THR A 115 3.28 -6.21 11.12
CA THR A 115 4.74 -6.34 11.08
C THR A 115 5.32 -4.94 10.93
N THR A 116 6.32 -4.59 11.74
CA THR A 116 6.95 -3.27 11.73
C THR A 116 8.46 -3.43 11.71
N PHE A 117 9.10 -2.71 10.80
CA PHE A 117 10.54 -2.56 10.69
C PHE A 117 10.89 -1.13 11.08
N ASN A 118 11.79 -0.95 12.04
CA ASN A 118 12.29 0.34 12.46
C ASN A 118 13.81 0.39 12.24
N GLU A 119 14.24 1.22 11.29
CA GLU A 119 15.66 1.33 10.92
C GLU A 119 16.47 2.08 11.99
N LYS A 120 15.86 3.03 12.70
CA LYS A 120 16.54 3.81 13.75
C LYS A 120 16.90 2.94 14.95
N THR A 121 16.00 2.04 15.37
CA THR A 121 16.25 1.12 16.49
C THR A 121 16.85 -0.21 16.05
N ASN A 122 16.96 -0.44 14.74
CA ASN A 122 17.32 -1.72 14.12
C ASN A 122 16.46 -2.88 14.66
N GLN A 123 15.14 -2.69 14.66
CA GLN A 123 14.18 -3.60 15.29
C GLN A 123 13.13 -4.11 14.30
N ILE A 124 12.77 -5.38 14.45
CA ILE A 124 11.57 -5.98 13.87
C ILE A 124 10.59 -6.28 15.00
N GLU A 125 9.35 -5.87 14.83
CA GLU A 125 8.25 -6.18 15.74
C GLU A 125 7.08 -6.81 14.98
N VAL A 126 6.48 -7.84 15.59
CA VAL A 126 5.21 -8.40 15.16
C VAL A 126 4.20 -8.24 16.29
N SER A 127 3.06 -7.65 15.98
CA SER A 127 1.95 -7.47 16.91
C SER A 127 0.70 -8.17 16.38
N LEU A 128 -0.04 -8.83 17.26
CA LEU A 128 -1.35 -9.40 16.98
C LEU A 128 -2.42 -8.62 17.74
N ASN A 129 -3.38 -8.03 17.03
CA ASN A 129 -4.48 -7.25 17.59
C ASN A 129 -4.00 -6.16 18.58
N GLY A 130 -2.94 -5.43 18.21
CA GLY A 130 -2.35 -4.39 19.05
C GLY A 130 -1.39 -4.88 20.13
N LYS A 131 -1.26 -6.20 20.35
CA LYS A 131 -0.33 -6.77 21.33
C LYS A 131 0.95 -7.27 20.67
N SER A 132 2.10 -6.79 21.13
CA SER A 132 3.41 -7.32 20.70
C SER A 132 3.52 -8.81 21.04
N VAL A 133 3.80 -9.64 20.03
CA VAL A 133 3.97 -11.10 20.17
C VAL A 133 5.38 -11.55 19.82
N TYR A 134 6.13 -10.73 19.08
CA TYR A 134 7.52 -10.95 18.76
C TYR A 134 8.24 -9.62 18.61
N LEU A 135 9.43 -9.52 19.19
CA LEU A 135 10.28 -8.36 19.09
C LEU A 135 11.73 -8.83 19.02
N LYS A 136 12.45 -8.39 18.00
CA LYS A 136 13.87 -8.70 17.83
C LYS A 136 14.64 -7.47 17.41
N LYS A 137 15.73 -7.20 18.12
CA LYS A 137 16.77 -6.27 17.70
C LYS A 137 17.76 -7.03 16.80
N LEU A 138 18.04 -6.47 15.62
CA LEU A 138 19.00 -7.01 14.65
C LEU A 138 20.43 -6.58 15.00
#